data_AF-A8AKP3-F1
#
_entry.id   AF-A8AKP3-F1
#
_cell.length_a   1.000
_cell.length_b   1.000
_cell.length_c   1.000
_cell.angle_alpha   90.00
_cell.angle_beta   90.00
_cell.angle_gamma   90.00
#
_symmetry.space_group_name_H-M   'P 1'
#
loop_
_entity.id
_entity.type
_entity.pdbx_description
1 polymer ?
#
loop_
_entity_poly.entity_id
_entity_poly.type
_entity_poly.pdbx_seq_one_letter_code
_entity_poly.pdbx_strand_id
1 'polypeptide(L)'
;MKYRFNGKEKRMAFGVYPAVSLAQARALRDEAKKKLAEGIDPSFAKKEEKLVRDVQLNNTFQAVARQRRQRRFASVVVKSFATLSFKLIVPKERYRICVNTFTYVIFLITPSLYYIDIKLNTYISVGR
;
A
#
# COMPACT_ATOMS: atom_id res chain seq x y z
N MET A 1 -0.70 30.27 8.13
CA MET A 1 0.50 31.05 7.73
C MET A 1 0.78 30.82 6.24
N LYS A 2 0.95 31.89 5.46
CA LYS A 2 1.43 31.84 4.06
C LYS A 2 2.96 31.86 4.09
N TYR A 3 3.61 30.99 3.33
CA TYR A 3 5.07 30.95 3.18
C TYR A 3 5.45 30.48 1.77
N ARG A 4 6.72 30.68 1.38
CA ARG A 4 7.27 30.18 0.12
C ARG A 4 8.41 29.23 0.45
N PHE A 5 8.45 28.09 -0.23
CA PHE A 5 9.52 27.12 -0.11
C PHE A 5 9.80 26.52 -1.49
N ASN A 6 11.06 26.54 -1.93
CA ASN A 6 11.48 26.11 -3.28
C ASN A 6 10.67 26.77 -4.41
N GLY A 7 10.47 28.09 -4.32
CA GLY A 7 9.74 28.88 -5.32
C GLY A 7 8.21 28.68 -5.31
N LYS A 8 7.69 27.70 -4.59
CA LYS A 8 6.26 27.39 -4.52
C LYS A 8 5.62 28.04 -3.29
N GLU A 9 4.46 28.66 -3.48
CA GLU A 9 3.66 29.17 -2.37
C GLU A 9 2.96 28.02 -1.64
N LYS A 10 3.02 28.04 -0.31
CA LYS A 10 2.38 27.04 0.55
C LYS A 10 1.64 27.71 1.72
N ARG A 11 0.66 27.00 2.25
CA ARG A 11 -0.12 27.41 3.42
C ARG A 11 -0.09 26.32 4.49
N MET A 12 0.12 26.73 5.75
CA MET A 12 0.08 25.85 6.91
C MET A 12 -0.95 26.34 7.93
N ALA A 13 -1.77 25.42 8.43
CA ALA A 13 -2.73 25.65 9.51
C ALA A 13 -2.22 25.04 10.83
N PHE A 14 -2.36 25.80 11.92
CA PHE A 14 -1.89 25.39 13.25
C PHE A 14 -2.99 24.70 14.06
N GLY A 15 -4.25 25.11 13.87
CA GLY A 15 -5.43 24.52 14.51
C GLY A 15 -6.63 25.48 14.42
N VAL A 16 -7.74 25.09 15.03
CA VAL A 16 -8.97 25.90 15.13
C VAL A 16 -9.13 26.36 16.59
N TYR A 17 -9.54 27.61 16.80
CA TYR A 17 -9.90 28.12 18.13
C TYR A 17 -11.23 27.50 18.58
N PRO A 18 -11.43 27.09 19.86
CA PRO A 18 -10.57 27.29 21.03
C PRO A 18 -9.57 26.15 21.32
N ALA A 19 -9.54 25.10 20.51
CA ALA A 19 -8.65 23.95 20.73
C ALA A 19 -7.16 24.34 20.74
N VAL A 20 -6.79 25.41 20.05
CA VAL A 20 -5.45 26.02 20.12
C VAL A 20 -5.59 27.47 20.58
N SER A 21 -4.87 27.83 21.66
CA SER A 21 -4.87 29.20 22.15
C SER A 21 -4.06 30.13 21.24
N LEU A 22 -4.32 31.45 21.31
CA LEU A 22 -3.58 32.43 20.51
C LEU A 22 -2.07 32.43 20.84
N ALA A 23 -1.71 32.17 22.09
CA ALA A 23 -0.32 32.06 22.52
C ALA A 23 0.36 30.84 21.89
N GLN A 24 -0.29 29.67 21.91
CA GLN A 24 0.21 28.46 21.26
C GLN A 24 0.34 28.64 19.74
N ALA A 25 -0.64 29.30 19.09
CA ALA A 25 -0.57 29.59 17.66
C ALA A 25 0.57 30.56 17.29
N ARG A 26 0.99 31.45 18.19
CA ARG A 26 2.19 32.29 18.03
C ARG A 26 3.47 31.45 18.14
N ALA A 27 3.59 30.63 19.19
CA ALA A 27 4.74 29.74 19.36
C ALA A 27 4.97 28.81 18.15
N LEU A 28 3.92 28.13 17.69
CA LEU A 28 3.99 27.22 16.52
C LEU A 28 4.38 27.94 15.22
N ARG A 29 4.04 29.24 15.10
CA ARG A 29 4.43 30.06 13.95
C ARG A 29 5.91 30.37 13.99
N ASP A 30 6.45 30.69 15.16
CA ASP A 30 7.85 31.02 15.32
C ASP A 30 8.73 29.77 15.15
N GLU A 31 8.28 28.61 15.63
CA GLU A 31 8.90 27.31 15.32
C GLU A 31 8.91 27.02 13.81
N ALA A 32 7.78 27.24 13.12
CA ALA A 32 7.71 27.04 11.68
C ALA A 32 8.66 27.98 10.91
N LYS A 33 8.84 29.22 11.39
CA LYS A 33 9.83 30.16 10.81
C LYS A 33 11.26 29.70 11.03
N LYS A 34 11.59 29.16 12.22
CA LYS A 34 12.91 28.58 12.49
C LYS A 34 13.22 27.42 11.54
N LYS A 35 12.29 26.47 11.40
CA LYS A 35 12.42 25.35 10.45
C LYS A 35 12.61 25.84 9.00
N LEU A 36 11.91 26.91 8.59
CA LEU A 36 12.11 27.52 7.27
C LEU A 36 13.51 28.16 7.11
N ALA A 37 14.06 28.77 8.16
CA ALA A 37 15.42 29.32 8.15
C ALA A 37 16.49 28.21 8.04
N GLU A 38 16.21 27.04 8.61
CA GLU A 38 17.03 25.82 8.46
C GLU A 38 16.87 25.15 7.09
N GLY A 39 16.01 25.68 6.21
CA GLY A 39 15.74 25.10 4.89
C GLY A 39 14.85 23.86 4.93
N ILE A 40 14.13 23.61 6.02
CA ILE A 40 13.22 22.48 6.19
C ILE A 40 11.77 22.94 5.96
N ASP A 41 11.00 22.17 5.20
CA ASP A 41 9.56 22.44 5.04
C ASP A 41 8.79 22.05 6.33
N PRO A 42 8.19 23.02 7.05
CA PRO A 42 7.50 22.74 8.31
C PRO A 42 6.25 21.86 8.14
N SER A 43 5.65 21.81 6.94
CA SER A 43 4.51 20.95 6.65
C SER A 43 4.92 19.47 6.57
N PHE A 44 6.10 19.20 6.01
CA PHE A 44 6.66 17.84 5.96
C PHE A 44 7.09 17.37 7.34
N ALA A 45 7.83 18.20 8.09
CA ALA A 45 8.24 17.87 9.45
C ALA A 45 7.04 17.49 10.34
N LYS A 46 5.93 18.26 10.27
CA LYS A 46 4.70 17.93 11.03
C LYS A 46 4.06 16.61 10.61
N LYS A 47 4.16 16.22 9.34
CA LYS A 47 3.65 14.93 8.84
C LYS A 47 4.54 13.78 9.31
N GLU A 48 5.86 13.95 9.22
CA GLU A 48 6.82 12.96 9.69
C GLU A 48 6.67 12.72 11.20
N GLU A 49 6.58 13.78 12.00
CA GLU A 49 6.32 13.67 13.44
C GLU A 49 5.01 12.93 13.77
N LYS A 50 3.99 13.02 12.91
CA LYS A 50 2.74 12.24 13.08
C LYS A 50 2.97 10.78 12.74
N LEU A 51 3.59 10.48 11.60
CA LEU A 51 3.90 9.12 11.18
C LEU A 51 4.80 8.40 12.18
N VAL A 52 5.82 9.07 12.71
CA VAL A 52 6.70 8.52 13.74
C VAL A 52 5.91 8.17 15.00
N ARG A 53 5.01 9.05 15.45
CA ARG A 53 4.13 8.77 16.60
C ARG A 53 3.21 7.59 16.32
N ASP A 54 2.59 7.53 15.15
CA ASP A 54 1.69 6.43 14.79
C ASP A 54 2.45 5.09 14.72
N VAL A 55 3.67 5.09 14.17
CA VAL A 55 4.54 3.91 14.13
C VAL A 55 4.95 3.50 15.55
N GLN A 56 5.33 4.43 16.42
CA GLN A 56 5.68 4.14 17.81
C GLN A 56 4.50 3.51 18.58
N LEU A 57 3.29 4.05 18.43
CA LEU A 57 2.09 3.51 19.06
C LEU A 57 1.75 2.11 18.54
N ASN A 58 1.97 1.84 17.26
CA ASN A 58 1.69 0.54 16.64
C ASN A 58 2.80 -0.51 16.85
N ASN A 59 4.01 -0.09 17.25
CA ASN A 59 5.14 -0.97 17.52
C ASN A 59 5.10 -1.60 18.93
N THR A 60 3.92 -1.97 19.43
CA THR A 60 3.81 -2.79 20.65
C THR A 60 4.18 -4.25 20.36
N PHE A 61 4.77 -4.94 21.33
CA PHE A 61 5.16 -6.35 21.18
C PHE A 61 4.00 -7.23 20.71
N GLN A 62 2.81 -7.01 21.27
CA GLN A 62 1.60 -7.75 20.91
C GLN A 62 1.19 -7.51 19.45
N ALA A 63 1.18 -6.26 18.97
CA ALA A 63 0.81 -5.92 17.60
C ALA A 63 1.79 -6.54 16.59
N VAL A 64 3.09 -6.44 16.86
CA VAL A 64 4.15 -7.04 16.03
C VAL A 64 4.06 -8.57 16.03
N ALA A 65 3.84 -9.20 17.20
CA ALA A 65 3.69 -10.64 17.31
C ALA A 65 2.46 -11.15 16.54
N ARG A 66 1.33 -10.45 16.60
CA ARG A 66 0.11 -10.78 15.85
C ARG A 66 0.34 -10.63 14.34
N GLN A 67 0.90 -9.51 13.90
CA GLN A 67 1.24 -9.29 12.48
C GLN A 67 2.18 -10.38 11.95
N ARG A 68 3.20 -10.75 12.74
CA ARG A 68 4.17 -11.79 12.37
C ARG A 68 3.52 -13.18 12.33
N ARG A 69 2.62 -13.49 13.26
CA ARG A 69 1.84 -14.75 13.26
C ARG A 69 0.95 -14.84 12.01
N GLN A 70 0.23 -13.78 11.69
CA GLN A 70 -0.64 -13.71 10.50
C GLN A 70 0.14 -13.85 9.19
N ARG A 71 1.28 -13.13 9.05
CA ARG A 71 2.18 -13.25 7.90
C ARG A 71 2.71 -14.69 7.74
N ARG A 72 3.14 -15.33 8.84
CA ARG A 72 3.57 -16.73 8.80
C ARG A 72 2.44 -17.67 8.40
N PHE A 73 1.25 -17.51 8.99
CA PHE A 73 0.08 -18.34 8.67
C PHE A 73 -0.26 -18.29 7.17
N ALA A 74 -0.34 -17.09 6.57
CA ALA A 74 -0.58 -16.94 5.15
C ALA A 74 0.50 -17.63 4.29
N SER A 75 1.78 -17.47 4.65
CA SER A 75 2.88 -18.11 3.91
C SER A 75 2.86 -19.64 3.99
N VAL A 76 2.37 -20.21 5.10
CA VAL A 76 2.27 -21.67 5.28
C VAL A 76 1.11 -22.23 4.46
N VAL A 77 -0.05 -21.55 4.45
CA VAL A 77 -1.23 -21.99 3.69
C VAL A 77 -0.96 -21.99 2.19
N VAL A 78 -0.37 -20.92 1.65
CA VAL A 78 -0.06 -20.82 0.21
C VAL A 78 0.98 -21.85 -0.22
N LYS A 79 2.01 -22.11 0.60
CA LYS A 79 3.01 -23.16 0.33
C LYS A 79 2.41 -24.56 0.38
N SER A 80 1.51 -24.81 1.33
CA SER A 80 0.86 -26.11 1.49
C SER A 80 -0.06 -26.42 0.30
N PHE A 81 -0.77 -25.43 -0.24
CA PHE A 81 -1.65 -25.61 -1.40
C PHE A 81 -0.87 -25.90 -2.69
N ALA A 82 0.29 -25.25 -2.89
CA ALA A 82 1.17 -25.53 -4.03
C ALA A 82 1.78 -26.94 -4.01
N THR A 83 2.08 -27.49 -2.81
CA THR A 83 2.61 -28.86 -2.68
C THR A 83 1.53 -29.95 -2.78
N LEU A 84 0.30 -29.67 -2.36
CA LEU A 84 -0.79 -30.66 -2.32
C LEU A 84 -1.40 -30.90 -3.71
N SER A 85 -1.57 -29.84 -4.50
CA SER A 85 -2.10 -29.92 -5.87
C SER A 85 -1.15 -30.68 -6.82
N PHE A 86 0.16 -30.62 -6.58
CA PHE A 86 1.14 -31.35 -7.39
C PHE A 86 1.21 -32.86 -7.03
N LYS A 87 0.82 -33.24 -5.81
CA LYS A 87 0.93 -34.63 -5.33
C LYS A 87 -0.34 -35.48 -5.58
N LEU A 88 -1.51 -34.86 -5.69
CA LEU A 88 -2.79 -35.57 -5.86
C LEU A 88 -3.34 -35.63 -7.29
N ILE A 89 -2.66 -35.05 -8.29
CA ILE A 89 -3.11 -35.06 -9.70
C ILE A 89 -2.17 -35.79 -10.67
N VAL A 90 -0.92 -36.11 -10.28
CA VAL A 90 0.02 -36.80 -11.20
C VAL A 90 0.51 -38.12 -10.62
N PRO A 91 -0.12 -39.26 -10.94
CA PRO A 91 0.55 -40.54 -10.85
C PRO A 91 1.77 -40.53 -11.78
N LYS A 92 2.94 -40.94 -11.25
CA LYS A 92 4.16 -41.19 -12.03
C LYS A 92 3.92 -42.38 -12.95
N GLU A 93 3.30 -42.18 -14.11
CA GLU A 93 3.36 -43.03 -15.33
C GLU A 93 2.24 -42.64 -16.30
N ARG A 94 2.35 -41.48 -16.98
CA ARG A 94 1.76 -41.27 -18.32
C ARG A 94 2.20 -39.95 -18.95
N TYR A 95 3.50 -39.83 -19.22
CA TYR A 95 3.98 -38.86 -20.20
C TYR A 95 3.82 -39.44 -21.60
N ARG A 96 2.60 -39.46 -22.11
CA ARG A 96 2.27 -39.53 -23.55
C ARG A 96 0.76 -39.56 -23.68
N ILE A 97 0.26 -38.69 -24.57
CA ILE A 97 -1.12 -38.55 -25.05
C ILE A 97 -1.89 -37.38 -24.40
N CYS A 98 -2.30 -36.46 -25.28
CA CYS A 98 -3.29 -35.38 -25.11
C CYS A 98 -2.85 -34.01 -24.56
N VAL A 99 -1.98 -33.31 -25.30
CA VAL A 99 -1.84 -31.83 -25.21
C VAL A 99 -2.88 -31.06 -26.05
N ASN A 100 -3.84 -31.72 -26.72
CA ASN A 100 -4.71 -31.03 -27.68
C ASN A 100 -6.23 -31.24 -27.48
N THR A 101 -6.68 -31.84 -26.38
CA THR A 101 -8.12 -31.97 -26.06
C THR A 101 -8.56 -31.22 -24.80
N PHE A 102 -7.61 -30.70 -24.00
CA PHE A 102 -7.94 -30.06 -22.72
C PHE A 102 -8.20 -28.55 -22.82
N THR A 103 -7.74 -27.89 -23.90
CA THR A 103 -8.04 -26.48 -24.18
C THR A 103 -9.50 -26.27 -24.59
N TYR A 104 -10.11 -27.23 -25.29
CA TYR A 104 -11.49 -27.11 -25.80
C TYR A 104 -12.57 -27.26 -24.71
N VAL A 105 -12.33 -28.05 -23.66
CA VAL A 105 -13.31 -28.27 -22.59
C VAL A 105 -13.44 -27.06 -21.67
N ILE A 106 -12.35 -26.30 -21.48
CA ILE A 106 -12.36 -25.05 -20.69
C ILE A 106 -13.15 -23.95 -21.42
N PHE A 107 -13.17 -23.94 -22.75
CA PHE A 107 -13.90 -22.95 -23.56
C PHE A 107 -15.42 -23.14 -23.55
N LEU A 108 -15.91 -24.36 -23.25
CA LEU A 108 -17.35 -24.67 -23.28
C LEU A 108 -18.04 -24.56 -21.92
N ILE A 109 -17.31 -24.44 -20.81
CA ILE A 109 -17.87 -24.44 -19.45
C ILE A 109 -18.04 -23.01 -18.89
N THR A 110 -17.52 -21.96 -19.54
CA THR A 110 -17.66 -20.56 -19.07
C THR A 110 -18.27 -19.61 -20.11
N PRO A 111 -19.60 -19.59 -20.31
CA PRO A 111 -20.26 -18.50 -21.05
C PRO A 111 -20.58 -17.27 -20.18
N SER A 112 -20.42 -17.31 -18.85
CA SER A 112 -21.08 -16.34 -17.95
C SER A 112 -20.21 -15.19 -17.38
N LEU A 113 -18.98 -14.99 -17.85
CA LEU A 113 -18.15 -13.86 -17.39
C LEU A 113 -17.70 -12.93 -18.52
N TYR A 114 -18.49 -12.85 -19.59
CA TYR A 114 -18.56 -11.66 -20.44
C TYR A 114 -19.54 -10.64 -19.82
N TYR A 115 -19.18 -10.07 -18.67
CA TYR A 115 -19.79 -8.83 -18.17
C TYR A 115 -18.90 -8.20 -17.10
N ILE A 116 -17.80 -7.57 -17.53
CA ILE A 116 -17.26 -6.31 -17.00
C ILE A 116 -16.25 -5.89 -18.07
N ASP A 117 -16.80 -5.21 -19.07
CA ASP A 117 -16.06 -4.49 -20.08
C ASP A 117 -15.67 -3.11 -19.51
N ILE A 118 -14.46 -2.69 -19.87
CA ILE A 118 -14.07 -1.28 -20.07
C ILE A 118 -13.97 -0.41 -18.80
N LYS A 119 -12.77 -0.35 -18.22
CA LYS A 119 -12.05 0.91 -17.98
C LYS A 119 -10.63 0.63 -17.49
N LEU A 120 -9.71 0.57 -18.43
CA LEU A 120 -8.44 1.30 -18.42
C LEU A 120 -7.70 0.93 -19.70
N ASN A 121 -8.21 1.49 -20.80
CA ASN A 121 -7.45 1.75 -22.00
C ASN A 121 -6.25 2.65 -21.63
N THR A 122 -5.23 2.63 -22.48
CA THR A 122 -4.07 3.55 -22.55
C THR A 122 -2.92 3.32 -21.57
N TYR A 123 -2.04 2.39 -21.92
CA TYR A 123 -0.58 2.59 -22.01
C TYR A 123 -0.02 1.42 -22.86
N ILE A 124 0.10 1.55 -24.19
CA ILE A 124 1.32 2.02 -24.88
C ILE A 124 2.53 1.18 -24.42
N SER A 125 3.28 0.40 -25.21
CA SER A 125 3.39 0.22 -26.66
C SER A 125 4.53 -0.77 -26.93
N VAL A 126 4.39 -1.57 -28.01
CA VAL A 126 5.45 -2.00 -28.95
C VAL A 126 6.59 -2.92 -28.45
N GLY A 127 6.56 -4.15 -28.96
CA GLY A 127 7.67 -4.68 -29.78
C GLY A 127 8.60 -5.73 -29.16
N ARG A 128 8.39 -7.00 -29.53
CA ARG A 128 9.27 -7.80 -30.40
C ARG A 128 8.62 -9.14 -30.71
#